data_AF-A0A087FWU5-F1
#
_entry.id   AF-A0A087FWU5-F1
#
_cell.length_a   1.000
_cell.length_b   1.000
_cell.length_c   1.000
_cell.angle_alpha   90.00
_cell.angle_beta   90.00
_cell.angle_gamma   90.00
#
_symmetry.space_group_name_H-M   'P 1'
#
loop_
_entity.id
_entity.type
_entity.pdbx_description
1 polymer ?
#
loop_
_entity_poly.entity_id
_entity_poly.type
_entity_poly.pdbx_seq_one_letter_code
_entity_poly.pdbx_strand_id
1 'polypeptide(L)'
;RSSSKDAVARAIEEAKKKAKDKLRRSIEIMEERSKSQTEVDRLASLASQVVGAIRRMEKAAKDGVPIDAAKKEKLEAPLASYTAEADSIVLPSLPSDYSDDEEVEPKKSVALDISSSDSSDEEGERSEVDGRSSVAGKTPALTLAEIEETKNAEAEDGNQLRVELFGDQSEAEGDAGETAAAEEHASIDTPAVDAATGEPIAPLFADSILETAS
;
A
#
# COMPACT_ATOMS: atom_id res chain seq x y z
N ARG A 1 39.79 15.80 38.87
CA ARG A 1 39.73 15.78 37.38
C ARG A 1 38.67 14.80 36.82
N SER A 2 37.69 14.35 37.62
CA SER A 2 36.74 13.27 37.28
C SER A 2 35.32 13.73 36.90
N SER A 3 34.91 14.97 37.22
CA SER A 3 33.54 15.46 36.99
C SER A 3 33.19 15.63 35.50
N SER A 4 34.15 16.06 34.66
CA SER A 4 33.89 16.31 33.24
C SER A 4 33.67 15.02 32.43
N LYS A 5 34.34 13.91 32.77
CA LYS A 5 34.19 12.63 32.05
C LYS A 5 32.81 12.00 32.27
N ASP A 6 32.28 12.10 33.49
CA ASP A 6 30.96 11.59 33.84
C ASP A 6 29.82 12.44 33.22
N ALA A 7 30.00 13.76 33.17
CA ALA A 7 29.07 14.65 32.48
C ALA A 7 28.97 14.33 30.97
N VAL A 8 30.11 14.09 30.31
CA VAL A 8 30.14 13.70 28.88
C VAL A 8 29.46 12.34 28.67
N ALA A 9 29.70 11.35 29.53
CA ALA A 9 29.05 10.04 29.42
C ALA A 9 27.52 10.14 29.51
N ARG A 10 27.01 10.97 30.44
CA ARG A 10 25.57 11.21 30.58
C ARG A 10 24.97 11.92 29.37
N ALA A 11 25.65 12.95 28.85
CA ALA A 11 25.20 13.64 27.64
C ALA A 11 25.14 12.71 26.41
N ILE A 12 26.09 11.79 26.27
CA ILE A 12 26.09 10.80 25.17
C ILE A 12 24.91 9.83 25.32
N GLU A 13 24.67 9.29 26.51
CA GLU A 13 23.52 8.40 26.76
C GLU A 13 22.18 9.10 26.50
N GLU A 14 22.04 10.36 26.91
CA GLU A 14 20.85 11.16 26.62
C GLU A 14 20.67 11.42 25.12
N ALA A 15 21.73 11.83 24.43
CA ALA A 15 21.71 12.01 22.98
C ALA A 15 21.34 10.72 22.25
N LYS A 16 21.87 9.58 22.69
CA LYS A 16 21.55 8.25 22.14
C LYS A 16 20.10 7.87 22.38
N LYS A 17 19.56 8.14 23.57
CA LYS A 17 18.14 7.91 23.88
C LYS A 17 17.24 8.77 22.98
N LYS A 18 17.54 10.06 22.86
CA LYS A 18 16.81 11.00 21.98
C LYS A 18 16.86 10.55 20.51
N ALA A 19 18.03 10.11 20.04
CA ALA A 19 18.19 9.58 18.68
C ALA A 19 17.36 8.31 18.44
N LYS A 20 17.34 7.38 19.41
CA LYS A 20 16.52 6.16 19.34
C LYS A 20 15.02 6.48 19.33
N ASP A 21 14.58 7.41 20.17
CA ASP A 21 13.18 7.81 20.24
C ASP A 21 12.73 8.50 18.93
N LYS A 22 13.60 9.33 18.33
CA LYS A 22 13.37 9.92 16.99
C LYS A 22 13.26 8.84 15.91
N LEU A 23 14.16 7.85 15.89
CA LEU A 23 14.10 6.75 14.93
C LEU A 23 12.80 5.96 15.07
N ARG A 24 12.39 5.64 16.30
CA ARG A 24 11.14 4.91 16.55
C ARG A 24 9.93 5.67 16.01
N ARG A 25 9.84 6.97 16.30
CA ARG A 25 8.77 7.83 15.77
C ARG A 25 8.80 7.89 14.24
N SER A 26 9.99 7.98 13.64
CA SER A 26 10.13 8.00 12.18
C SER A 26 9.62 6.72 11.54
N ILE A 27 9.92 5.56 12.11
CA ILE A 27 9.45 4.26 11.62
C ILE A 27 7.92 4.19 11.69
N GLU A 28 7.34 4.58 12.81
CA GLU A 28 5.88 4.60 13.02
C GLU A 28 5.16 5.48 11.99
N ILE A 29 5.67 6.70 11.75
CA ILE A 29 5.13 7.61 10.73
C ILE A 29 5.21 6.99 9.33
N MET A 30 6.33 6.35 8.99
CA MET A 30 6.48 5.72 7.67
C MET A 30 5.53 4.53 7.49
N GLU A 31 5.36 3.69 8.51
CA GLU A 31 4.42 2.56 8.46
C GLU A 31 2.98 3.03 8.32
N GLU A 32 2.57 4.02 9.12
CA GLU A 32 1.22 4.60 9.04
C GLU A 32 0.97 5.18 7.65
N ARG A 33 1.91 5.98 7.13
CA ARG A 33 1.82 6.52 5.77
C ARG A 33 1.71 5.43 4.71
N SER A 34 2.47 4.34 4.84
CA SER A 34 2.40 3.22 3.90
C SER A 34 1.01 2.56 3.92
N LYS A 35 0.40 2.38 5.09
CA LYS A 35 -0.94 1.81 5.22
C LYS A 35 -1.99 2.73 4.60
N SER A 36 -1.95 4.02 4.95
CA SER A 36 -2.88 5.02 4.42
C SER A 36 -2.76 5.14 2.89
N GLN A 37 -1.54 5.16 2.35
CA GLN A 37 -1.33 5.19 0.91
C GLN A 37 -1.88 3.93 0.22
N THR A 38 -1.66 2.76 0.81
CA THR A 38 -2.18 1.50 0.26
C THR A 38 -3.70 1.51 0.18
N GLU A 39 -4.38 2.07 1.18
CA GLU A 39 -5.85 2.16 1.15
C GLU A 39 -6.35 3.19 0.13
N VAL A 40 -5.68 4.33 -0.01
CA VAL A 40 -5.96 5.31 -1.08
C VAL A 40 -5.86 4.64 -2.46
N ASP A 41 -4.78 3.89 -2.70
CA ASP A 41 -4.55 3.21 -3.98
C ASP A 41 -5.61 2.11 -4.24
N ARG A 42 -5.99 1.37 -3.19
CA ARG A 42 -7.07 0.37 -3.25
C ARG A 42 -8.40 1.02 -3.65
N LEU A 43 -8.79 2.11 -3.00
CA LEU A 43 -10.04 2.83 -3.28
C LEU A 43 -10.03 3.42 -4.69
N ALA A 44 -8.92 3.99 -5.13
CA ALA A 44 -8.74 4.50 -6.50
C ALA A 44 -8.87 3.38 -7.54
N SER A 45 -8.29 2.20 -7.28
CA SER A 45 -8.43 1.03 -8.15
C SER A 45 -9.88 0.56 -8.24
N LEU A 46 -10.59 0.51 -7.11
CA LEU A 46 -11.98 0.09 -7.05
C LEU A 46 -12.91 1.08 -7.78
N ALA A 47 -12.73 2.38 -7.56
CA ALA A 47 -13.44 3.42 -8.31
C ALA A 47 -13.19 3.30 -9.83
N SER A 48 -11.94 3.08 -10.23
CA SER A 48 -11.57 2.89 -11.65
C SER A 48 -12.23 1.65 -12.25
N GLN A 49 -12.29 0.55 -11.50
CA GLN A 49 -12.95 -0.69 -11.92
C GLN A 49 -14.45 -0.46 -12.14
N VAL A 50 -15.11 0.21 -11.20
CA VAL A 50 -16.53 0.56 -11.28
C VAL A 50 -16.82 1.47 -12.48
N VAL A 51 -16.06 2.55 -12.65
CA VAL A 51 -16.19 3.46 -13.81
C VAL A 51 -15.98 2.70 -15.12
N GLY A 52 -15.01 1.80 -15.17
CA GLY A 52 -14.77 0.94 -16.33
C GLY A 52 -15.93 0.01 -16.63
N ALA A 53 -16.53 -0.61 -15.59
CA ALA A 53 -17.67 -1.50 -15.73
C ALA A 53 -18.91 -0.76 -16.23
N ILE A 54 -19.25 0.39 -15.62
CA ILE A 54 -20.36 1.24 -16.04
C ILE A 54 -20.16 1.69 -17.50
N ARG A 55 -18.96 2.13 -17.87
CA ARG A 55 -18.64 2.53 -19.25
C ARG A 55 -18.86 1.39 -20.26
N ARG A 56 -18.46 0.16 -19.92
CA ARG A 56 -18.69 -1.02 -20.78
C ARG A 56 -20.18 -1.32 -20.93
N MET A 57 -20.94 -1.25 -19.83
CA MET A 57 -22.40 -1.44 -19.87
C MET A 57 -23.06 -0.37 -20.75
N GLU A 58 -22.71 0.90 -20.57
CA GLU A 58 -23.26 2.00 -21.37
C GLU A 58 -22.92 1.89 -22.84
N LYS A 59 -21.73 1.37 -23.18
CA LYS A 59 -21.39 1.06 -24.56
C LYS A 59 -22.31 -0.03 -25.12
N ALA A 60 -22.52 -1.11 -24.37
CA ALA A 60 -23.43 -2.18 -24.79
C ALA A 60 -24.88 -1.70 -24.95
N ALA A 61 -25.37 -0.79 -24.11
CA ALA A 61 -26.67 -0.14 -24.31
C ALA A 61 -26.76 0.64 -25.62
N LYS A 62 -25.71 1.38 -25.97
CA LYS A 62 -25.65 2.11 -27.25
C LYS A 62 -25.69 1.15 -28.44
N ASP A 63 -25.17 -0.07 -28.26
CA ASP A 63 -25.21 -1.15 -29.24
C ASP A 63 -26.53 -1.95 -29.21
N GLY A 64 -27.52 -1.54 -28.40
CA GLY A 64 -28.86 -2.13 -28.32
C GLY A 64 -29.03 -3.26 -27.31
N VAL A 65 -27.99 -3.59 -26.52
CA VAL A 65 -28.08 -4.58 -25.45
C VAL A 65 -28.85 -3.98 -24.27
N PRO A 66 -29.94 -4.60 -23.78
CA PRO A 66 -30.68 -4.07 -22.64
C PRO A 66 -29.80 -4.08 -21.37
N ILE A 67 -29.73 -2.94 -20.69
CA ILE A 67 -29.06 -2.81 -19.38
C ILE A 67 -30.04 -3.15 -18.26
N ASP A 68 -29.59 -3.99 -17.32
CA ASP A 68 -30.21 -4.12 -16.00
C ASP A 68 -29.90 -2.86 -15.17
N ALA A 69 -30.90 -2.00 -15.01
CA ALA A 69 -30.79 -0.74 -14.28
C ALA A 69 -30.37 -0.97 -12.81
N ALA A 70 -30.84 -2.05 -12.18
CA ALA A 70 -30.50 -2.35 -10.80
C ALA A 70 -29.01 -2.71 -10.65
N LYS A 71 -28.42 -3.41 -11.63
CA LYS A 71 -26.97 -3.67 -11.64
C LYS A 71 -26.15 -2.40 -11.85
N LYS A 72 -26.59 -1.50 -12.73
CA LYS A 72 -25.91 -0.22 -12.95
C LYS A 72 -25.93 0.62 -11.66
N GLU A 73 -27.10 0.75 -11.03
CA GLU A 73 -27.28 1.50 -9.80
C GLU A 73 -26.40 0.95 -8.66
N LYS A 74 -26.31 -0.37 -8.49
CA LYS A 74 -25.44 -1.00 -7.48
C LYS A 74 -23.95 -0.70 -7.68
N LEU A 75 -23.50 -0.46 -8.90
CA LEU A 75 -22.13 -0.05 -9.19
C LEU A 75 -21.94 1.45 -8.95
N GLU A 76 -22.92 2.26 -9.33
CA GLU A 76 -22.86 3.72 -9.24
C GLU A 76 -23.02 4.23 -7.80
N ALA A 77 -23.86 3.58 -6.99
CA ALA A 77 -24.10 3.94 -5.59
C ALA A 77 -22.83 4.02 -4.72
N PRO A 78 -21.93 3.01 -4.72
CA PRO A 78 -20.69 3.08 -3.94
C PRO A 78 -19.57 3.91 -4.61
N LEU A 79 -19.74 4.37 -5.85
CA LEU A 79 -18.67 5.09 -6.54
C LEU A 79 -18.29 6.38 -5.81
N ALA A 80 -19.30 7.15 -5.38
CA ALA A 80 -19.10 8.37 -4.62
C ALA A 80 -18.49 8.11 -3.24
N SER A 81 -18.80 6.97 -2.60
CA SER A 81 -18.20 6.62 -1.31
C SER A 81 -16.73 6.28 -1.46
N TYR A 82 -16.30 5.54 -2.49
CA TYR A 82 -14.88 5.24 -2.68
C TYR A 82 -14.04 6.50 -2.91
N THR A 83 -14.57 7.46 -3.68
CA THR A 83 -13.88 8.74 -3.88
C THR A 83 -13.84 9.57 -2.60
N ALA A 84 -14.96 9.67 -1.87
CA ALA A 84 -15.03 10.43 -0.64
C ALA A 84 -14.15 9.81 0.47
N GLU A 85 -14.10 8.48 0.56
CA GLU A 85 -13.26 7.75 1.50
C GLU A 85 -11.78 7.98 1.18
N ALA A 86 -11.38 7.90 -0.10
CA ALA A 86 -10.01 8.19 -0.50
C ALA A 86 -9.59 9.62 -0.14
N ASP A 87 -10.46 10.61 -0.41
CA ASP A 87 -10.22 12.02 -0.09
C ASP A 87 -10.17 12.29 1.43
N SER A 88 -10.83 11.44 2.22
CA SER A 88 -10.82 11.53 3.69
C SER A 88 -9.53 11.01 4.33
N ILE A 89 -8.75 10.20 3.61
CA ILE A 89 -7.49 9.64 4.11
C ILE A 89 -6.40 10.73 4.04
N VAL A 90 -6.04 11.26 5.21
CA VAL A 90 -4.94 12.21 5.35
C VAL A 90 -3.63 11.45 5.60
N LEU A 91 -2.65 11.64 4.73
CA LEU A 91 -1.32 11.04 4.91
C LEU A 91 -0.51 11.82 5.97
N PRO A 92 0.12 11.11 6.94
CA PRO A 92 1.08 11.72 7.83
C PRO A 92 2.21 12.43 7.07
N SER A 93 2.62 13.59 7.57
CA SER A 93 3.79 14.32 7.06
C SER A 93 5.05 13.46 7.14
N LEU A 94 5.97 13.65 6.19
CA LEU A 94 7.26 12.97 6.26
C LEU A 94 8.00 13.36 7.54
N PRO A 95 8.75 12.43 8.15
CA PRO A 95 9.63 12.76 9.27
C PRO A 95 10.59 13.87 8.83
N SER A 96 10.59 14.99 9.55
CA SER A 96 11.52 16.05 9.25
C SER A 96 12.90 15.71 9.81
N ASP A 97 13.91 15.66 8.95
CA ASP A 97 15.33 15.48 9.32
C ASP A 97 15.93 16.73 10.00
N TYR A 98 15.11 17.57 10.65
CA TYR A 98 15.63 18.71 11.41
C TYR A 98 16.51 18.16 12.53
N SER A 99 17.82 18.18 12.25
CA SER A 99 18.89 18.13 13.22
C SER A 99 18.60 19.25 14.22
N ASP A 100 17.99 18.84 15.32
CA ASP A 100 17.79 19.62 16.52
C ASP A 100 19.18 19.98 17.08
N ASP A 101 19.73 21.05 16.53
CA ASP A 101 20.98 21.70 16.94
C ASP A 101 20.73 22.35 18.30
N GLU A 102 21.04 21.61 19.36
CA GLU A 102 21.11 22.15 20.73
C GLU A 102 22.16 23.26 20.75
N GLU A 103 21.70 24.51 20.70
CA GLU A 103 22.38 25.70 21.20
C GLU A 103 23.89 25.78 20.96
N VAL A 104 24.32 25.96 19.71
CA VAL A 104 25.47 26.85 19.51
C VAL A 104 24.93 28.26 19.40
N GLU A 105 24.96 28.99 20.52
CA GLU A 105 24.80 30.45 20.53
C GLU A 105 25.52 31.03 19.31
N PRO A 106 24.85 31.81 18.44
CA PRO A 106 25.51 32.47 17.33
C PRO A 106 26.48 33.48 17.93
N LYS A 107 27.75 33.08 18.06
CA LYS A 107 28.83 33.98 18.42
C LYS A 107 28.96 34.98 17.28
N LYS A 108 28.27 36.10 17.45
CA LYS A 108 28.59 37.44 16.94
C LYS A 108 29.33 37.44 15.58
N SER A 109 28.52 37.61 14.53
CA SER A 109 28.86 38.23 13.24
C SER A 109 30.33 38.71 13.12
N VAL A 110 31.16 37.87 12.51
CA VAL A 110 32.31 38.37 11.75
C VAL A 110 31.71 38.86 10.44
N ALA A 111 31.58 40.19 10.31
CA ALA A 111 31.23 40.83 9.07
C ALA A 111 32.27 40.45 8.02
N LEU A 112 31.89 39.56 7.10
CA LEU A 112 32.59 39.40 5.84
C LEU A 112 32.10 40.53 4.94
N ASP A 113 32.77 41.67 5.01
CA ASP A 113 32.64 42.76 4.03
C ASP A 113 33.13 42.25 2.67
N ILE A 114 32.29 41.48 1.99
CA ILE A 114 32.44 41.25 0.55
C ILE A 114 31.91 42.50 -0.14
N SER A 115 32.80 43.48 -0.33
CA SER A 115 32.54 44.64 -1.17
C SER A 115 31.95 44.19 -2.51
N SER A 116 30.67 44.48 -2.72
CA SER A 116 30.03 44.39 -4.03
C SER A 116 30.77 45.32 -4.97
N SER A 117 31.60 44.74 -5.85
CA SER A 117 32.14 45.45 -6.99
C SER A 117 31.08 45.46 -8.07
N ASP A 118 30.49 46.64 -8.27
CA ASP A 118 29.66 47.02 -9.40
C ASP A 118 30.52 46.98 -10.68
N SER A 119 30.35 45.94 -11.50
CA SER A 119 30.94 45.88 -12.83
C SER A 119 29.85 45.95 -13.88
N SER A 120 29.79 47.13 -14.47
CA SER A 120 28.98 47.60 -15.56
C SER A 120 29.36 46.97 -16.91
N ASP A 121 28.35 46.90 -17.79
CA ASP A 121 28.39 47.01 -19.26
C ASP A 121 28.76 45.79 -20.12
N GLU A 122 27.79 45.30 -20.91
CA GLU A 122 27.79 45.42 -22.38
C GLU A 122 26.67 44.55 -22.98
N GLU A 123 25.90 45.19 -23.87
CA GLU A 123 24.83 44.60 -24.67
C GLU A 123 25.35 43.51 -25.61
N GLY A 124 24.64 42.38 -25.65
CA GLY A 124 24.92 41.28 -26.56
C GLY A 124 23.66 40.52 -26.93
N GLU A 125 22.79 41.12 -27.73
CA GLU A 125 21.92 40.35 -28.64
C GLU A 125 22.81 39.34 -29.38
N ARG A 126 22.54 38.01 -29.37
CA ARG A 126 22.52 37.07 -30.53
C ARG A 126 21.92 35.69 -30.19
N SER A 127 20.93 35.34 -31.02
CA SER A 127 20.61 34.03 -31.61
C SER A 127 20.27 32.83 -30.74
N GLU A 128 18.98 32.50 -30.79
CA GLU A 128 18.39 31.16 -30.89
C GLU A 128 19.35 30.13 -31.52
N VAL A 129 19.65 29.06 -30.78
CA VAL A 129 20.13 27.80 -31.33
C VAL A 129 19.23 26.67 -30.79
N ASP A 130 18.50 26.08 -31.73
CA ASP A 130 17.76 24.82 -31.61
C ASP A 130 18.75 23.69 -31.24
N GLY A 131 18.84 23.39 -29.95
CA GLY A 131 19.70 22.35 -29.40
C GLY A 131 19.04 20.98 -29.43
N ARG A 132 18.79 20.43 -30.64
CA ARG A 132 18.45 19.01 -30.81
C ARG A 132 19.62 18.12 -30.39
N SER A 133 19.67 17.69 -29.13
CA SER A 133 20.55 16.58 -28.72
C SER A 133 19.86 15.24 -28.98
N SER A 134 20.00 14.72 -30.21
CA SER A 134 19.76 13.30 -30.49
C SER A 134 20.95 12.48 -30.01
N VAL A 135 20.83 11.81 -28.87
CA VAL A 135 21.76 10.74 -28.48
C VAL A 135 21.23 9.41 -29.04
N ALA A 136 21.60 9.13 -30.29
CA ALA A 136 21.50 7.79 -30.84
C ALA A 136 22.61 6.93 -30.21
N GLY A 137 22.22 5.98 -29.35
CA GLY A 137 23.18 5.20 -28.57
C GLY A 137 22.65 3.86 -28.08
N LYS A 138 22.62 2.88 -28.99
CA LYS A 138 22.88 1.44 -28.77
C LYS A 138 21.84 0.67 -27.94
N THR A 139 20.93 0.02 -28.65
CA THR A 139 20.28 -1.21 -28.22
C THR A 139 21.34 -2.29 -27.96
N PRO A 140 21.31 -3.04 -26.83
CA PRO A 140 21.95 -4.33 -26.80
C PRO A 140 21.22 -5.24 -27.79
N ALA A 141 21.96 -5.68 -28.81
CA ALA A 141 21.51 -6.63 -29.82
C ALA A 141 21.15 -7.96 -29.14
N LEU A 142 19.88 -8.14 -28.79
CA LEU A 142 19.31 -9.46 -28.55
C LEU A 142 19.14 -10.12 -29.92
N THR A 143 20.01 -11.08 -30.18
CA THR A 143 20.05 -11.92 -31.37
C THR A 143 18.68 -12.52 -31.66
N LEU A 144 18.10 -12.14 -32.80
CA LEU A 144 16.88 -12.69 -33.41
C LEU A 144 17.14 -14.11 -33.97
N ALA A 145 17.44 -15.06 -33.08
CA ALA A 145 17.40 -16.48 -33.41
C ALA A 145 16.67 -17.18 -32.27
N GLU A 146 15.61 -17.92 -32.63
CA GLU A 146 14.67 -18.66 -31.76
C GLU A 146 13.65 -17.82 -30.98
N ILE A 147 12.59 -17.37 -31.68
CA ILE A 147 11.24 -17.76 -31.27
C ILE A 147 10.47 -18.09 -32.54
N GLU A 148 10.27 -19.38 -32.74
CA GLU A 148 9.55 -19.98 -33.85
C GLU A 148 8.07 -19.56 -33.84
N GLU A 149 7.58 -19.30 -35.05
CA GLU A 149 6.22 -19.03 -35.43
C GLU A 149 5.31 -20.23 -35.11
N THR A 150 4.37 -20.07 -34.18
CA THR A 150 3.16 -20.91 -34.14
C THR A 150 1.91 -20.05 -34.21
N LYS A 151 1.47 -19.81 -35.44
CA LYS A 151 0.11 -19.43 -35.78
C LYS A 151 -0.81 -20.62 -35.48
N ASN A 152 -1.74 -20.47 -34.53
CA ASN A 152 -3.01 -21.21 -34.39
C ASN A 152 -3.88 -20.37 -33.43
N ALA A 153 -4.80 -19.56 -33.98
CA ALA A 153 -6.23 -19.87 -34.08
C ALA A 153 -6.97 -19.75 -32.72
N GLU A 154 -7.70 -18.65 -32.61
CA GLU A 154 -9.01 -18.49 -31.96
C GLU A 154 -9.53 -19.71 -31.17
N ALA A 155 -9.56 -19.59 -29.85
CA ALA A 155 -10.47 -20.32 -28.99
C ALA A 155 -10.88 -19.42 -27.82
N GLU A 156 -12.15 -19.06 -27.82
CA GLU A 156 -12.93 -18.47 -26.75
C GLU A 156 -12.84 -19.37 -25.51
N ASP A 157 -12.14 -18.94 -24.45
CA ASP A 157 -12.17 -19.57 -23.13
C ASP A 157 -12.80 -18.60 -22.11
N GLY A 158 -14.12 -18.49 -22.19
CA GLY A 158 -14.89 -19.38 -21.33
C GLY A 158 -14.65 -19.31 -19.82
N ASN A 159 -14.76 -18.13 -19.21
CA ASN A 159 -15.39 -17.94 -17.89
C ASN A 159 -15.07 -18.97 -16.77
N GLN A 160 -14.08 -18.67 -15.92
CA GLN A 160 -13.87 -19.37 -14.64
C GLN A 160 -13.58 -18.44 -13.44
N LEU A 161 -14.23 -17.28 -13.37
CA LEU A 161 -14.34 -16.53 -12.11
C LEU A 161 -15.81 -16.47 -11.67
N ARG A 162 -16.33 -17.64 -11.30
CA ARG A 162 -17.58 -17.77 -10.54
C ARG A 162 -17.26 -17.40 -9.09
N VAL A 163 -17.32 -16.11 -8.77
CA VAL A 163 -17.45 -15.69 -7.36
C VAL A 163 -18.94 -15.74 -7.04
N GLU A 164 -19.28 -16.71 -6.20
CA GLU A 164 -20.58 -16.96 -5.60
C GLU A 164 -20.96 -15.78 -4.69
N LEU A 165 -21.50 -14.72 -5.27
CA LEU A 165 -22.02 -13.55 -4.55
C LEU A 165 -23.54 -13.61 -4.49
N PHE A 166 -24.13 -14.68 -3.96
CA PHE A 166 -25.48 -14.67 -3.36
C PHE A 166 -25.59 -15.90 -2.46
N GLY A 167 -25.22 -15.73 -1.18
CA GLY A 167 -25.70 -16.59 -0.12
C GLY A 167 -27.18 -16.30 0.08
N ASP A 168 -28.00 -17.30 -0.21
CA ASP A 168 -29.43 -17.33 0.05
C ASP A 168 -29.64 -17.26 1.58
N GLN A 169 -30.00 -16.09 2.11
CA GLN A 169 -30.45 -15.94 3.49
C GLN A 169 -31.94 -15.62 3.45
N SER A 170 -32.73 -16.69 3.43
CA SER A 170 -34.15 -16.64 3.74
C SER A 170 -34.32 -16.21 5.20
N GLU A 171 -35.03 -15.10 5.39
CA GLU A 171 -35.59 -14.62 6.64
C GLU A 171 -36.40 -15.73 7.34
N ALA A 172 -36.13 -15.96 8.63
CA ALA A 172 -37.08 -16.56 9.55
C ALA A 172 -36.93 -15.90 10.92
N GLU A 173 -37.88 -15.02 11.17
CA GLU A 173 -38.21 -14.34 12.43
C GLU A 173 -38.54 -15.35 13.55
N GLY A 174 -38.12 -15.07 14.77
CA GLY A 174 -38.53 -15.79 15.99
C GLY A 174 -37.44 -15.71 17.07
N ASP A 175 -37.52 -14.77 18.01
CA ASP A 175 -38.28 -14.82 19.27
C ASP A 175 -37.31 -15.03 20.46
N ALA A 176 -37.66 -14.40 21.58
CA ALA A 176 -36.82 -14.07 22.72
C ALA A 176 -36.22 -15.29 23.45
N GLY A 177 -35.01 -15.11 24.01
CA GLY A 177 -34.38 -16.14 24.84
C GLY A 177 -33.04 -15.72 25.44
N GLU A 178 -33.12 -14.93 26.52
CA GLU A 178 -32.06 -14.78 27.53
C GLU A 178 -31.55 -16.14 28.03
N THR A 179 -30.24 -16.40 28.01
CA THR A 179 -29.52 -17.23 29.00
C THR A 179 -28.00 -17.13 28.84
N ALA A 180 -27.32 -17.34 29.97
CA ALA A 180 -25.93 -17.09 30.26
C ALA A 180 -24.95 -18.16 29.76
N ALA A 181 -23.69 -17.74 29.59
CA ALA A 181 -22.42 -18.45 29.80
C ALA A 181 -22.36 -19.97 29.55
N ALA A 182 -21.60 -20.40 28.55
CA ALA A 182 -20.62 -21.48 28.67
C ALA A 182 -19.64 -21.49 27.49
N GLU A 183 -18.37 -21.50 27.84
CA GLU A 183 -17.20 -21.83 27.06
C GLU A 183 -17.22 -23.33 26.71
N GLU A 184 -17.17 -23.71 25.44
CA GLU A 184 -16.65 -25.02 25.04
C GLU A 184 -16.20 -25.01 23.56
N HIS A 185 -14.89 -25.14 23.37
CA HIS A 185 -14.30 -25.37 22.06
C HIS A 185 -14.68 -26.77 21.57
N ALA A 186 -15.62 -26.86 20.63
CA ALA A 186 -15.88 -28.10 19.90
C ALA A 186 -14.70 -28.39 18.96
N SER A 187 -13.82 -29.30 19.36
CA SER A 187 -12.83 -29.92 18.51
C SER A 187 -13.55 -30.72 17.41
N ILE A 188 -13.45 -30.26 16.17
CA ILE A 188 -13.96 -30.98 15.00
C ILE A 188 -12.93 -32.08 14.69
N ASP A 189 -13.19 -33.28 15.18
CA ASP A 189 -12.40 -34.48 14.94
C ASP A 189 -12.74 -35.07 13.56
N THR A 190 -12.38 -34.37 12.49
CA THR A 190 -12.39 -34.92 11.12
C THR A 190 -10.96 -35.18 10.68
N PRO A 191 -10.57 -36.43 10.38
CA PRO A 191 -9.22 -36.71 9.91
C PRO A 191 -9.02 -36.03 8.55
N ALA A 192 -7.95 -35.24 8.44
CA ALA A 192 -7.53 -34.68 7.16
C ALA A 192 -7.25 -35.84 6.19
N VAL A 193 -7.79 -35.78 4.97
CA VAL A 193 -7.68 -36.86 3.98
C VAL A 193 -6.76 -36.39 2.85
N ASP A 194 -5.85 -37.24 2.40
CA ASP A 194 -4.99 -36.91 1.26
C ASP A 194 -5.84 -36.80 -0.02
N ALA A 195 -5.74 -35.65 -0.69
CA ALA A 195 -6.58 -35.35 -1.86
C ALA A 195 -6.24 -36.19 -3.10
N ALA A 196 -5.06 -36.84 -3.14
CA ALA A 196 -4.63 -37.67 -4.24
C ALA A 196 -4.98 -39.16 -4.04
N THR A 197 -4.96 -39.66 -2.80
CA THR A 197 -5.23 -41.08 -2.48
C THR A 197 -6.56 -41.33 -1.76
N GLY A 198 -7.17 -40.31 -1.13
CA GLY A 198 -8.40 -40.47 -0.36
C GLY A 198 -8.21 -41.19 0.98
N GLU A 199 -6.97 -41.36 1.43
CA GLU A 199 -6.64 -42.01 2.70
C GLU A 199 -6.52 -41.00 3.85
N PRO A 200 -6.93 -41.36 5.08
CA PRO A 200 -6.81 -40.47 6.23
C PRO A 200 -5.34 -40.25 6.60
N ILE A 201 -4.94 -38.99 6.68
CA ILE A 201 -3.61 -38.54 7.09
C ILE A 201 -3.52 -38.67 8.61
N ALA A 202 -2.58 -39.49 9.06
CA ALA A 202 -2.32 -39.66 10.49
C ALA A 202 -1.80 -38.34 11.11
N PRO A 203 -2.31 -37.93 12.28
CA PRO A 203 -1.78 -36.77 13.00
C PRO A 203 -0.29 -36.96 13.34
N LEU A 204 0.54 -35.98 12.97
CA LEU A 204 2.00 -36.04 13.14
C LEU A 204 2.49 -35.76 14.57
N PHE A 205 1.59 -35.35 15.47
CA PHE A 205 1.92 -35.11 16.87
C PHE A 205 0.81 -35.72 17.74
N ALA A 206 1.20 -36.58 18.69
CA ALA A 206 0.32 -37.04 19.74
C ALA A 206 0.24 -35.93 20.79
N ASP A 207 -0.93 -35.32 20.94
CA ASP A 207 -1.20 -34.38 22.03
C ASP A 207 -1.11 -35.15 23.35
N SER A 208 0.04 -35.01 24.02
CA SER A 208 0.23 -35.50 25.38
C SER A 208 -0.55 -34.60 26.33
N ILE A 209 -1.82 -34.96 26.57
CA ILE A 209 -2.60 -34.39 27.67
C ILE A 209 -1.97 -34.92 28.97
N LEU A 210 -1.18 -34.06 29.61
CA LEU A 210 -0.57 -34.32 30.90
C LEU A 210 -1.65 -34.13 31.97
N GLU A 211 -2.27 -35.24 32.38
CA GLU A 211 -3.17 -35.33 33.51
C GLU A 211 -2.40 -35.02 34.80
N THR A 212 -2.59 -33.83 35.36
CA THR A 212 -2.18 -33.54 36.75
C THR A 212 -3.39 -33.66 37.66
N ALA A 213 -3.53 -34.84 38.26
CA ALA A 213 -4.36 -35.04 39.45
C ALA A 213 -3.53 -34.74 40.71
N SER A 214 -4.06 -33.87 41.58
CA SER A 214 -3.83 -33.95 43.03
C SER A 214 -4.97 -33.29 43.80
#